data_AF-A0A7S0RAL9-F1
#
_entry.id   AF-A0A7S0RAL9-F1
#
_cell.length_a   1.000
_cell.length_b   1.000
_cell.length_c   1.000
_cell.angle_alpha   90.00
_cell.angle_beta   90.00
_cell.angle_gamma   90.00
#
_symmetry.space_group_name_H-M   'P 1'
#
loop_
_entity.id
_entity.type
_entity.pdbx_description
1 polymer ?
#
loop_
_entity_poly.entity_id
_entity_poly.type
_entity_poly.pdbx_seq_one_letter_code
_entity_poly.pdbx_strand_id
1 'polypeptide(L)'
;EEEEEEEEEEEEDDDAGDKDDDGVEAEVAAERKFSEAIGGDEGSDSSEDERPSRNTVGNVPLKWYKDEEHIGYDLEGKQIAKSEKRDELDAFLARTDNKKEFRTVHDDYNDEDIVLTKEEMEVVKRIRKGQFPDASVDPHPDYVEWMKWDDHIHPLSAAPEPKRRFIPSKWEAKKVVKLIR
;
A
#
# COMPACT_ATOMS: atom_id res chain seq x y z
N GLU A 1 -74.48 10.93 -52.19
CA GLU A 1 -73.85 12.23 -51.94
C GLU A 1 -72.38 11.91 -51.69
N GLU A 2 -71.67 11.62 -52.78
CA GLU A 2 -71.04 12.61 -53.71
C GLU A 2 -69.65 12.97 -53.15
N GLU A 3 -68.58 12.43 -53.72
CA GLU A 3 -67.74 12.97 -54.82
C GLU A 3 -66.45 13.56 -54.20
N GLU A 4 -65.28 12.97 -54.51
CA GLU A 4 -64.17 13.55 -55.32
C GLU A 4 -63.43 14.67 -54.54
N GLU A 5 -62.10 14.76 -54.44
CA GLU A 5 -61.09 14.81 -55.51
C GLU A 5 -59.69 14.37 -55.00
N GLU A 6 -58.89 13.92 -55.96
CA GLU A 6 -57.45 13.65 -55.91
C GLU A 6 -56.62 14.95 -55.85
N GLU A 7 -55.37 14.91 -55.38
CA GLU A 7 -54.23 15.55 -56.05
C GLU A 7 -52.88 15.08 -55.46
N GLU A 8 -51.94 14.86 -56.38
CA GLU A 8 -50.60 14.25 -56.29
C GLU A 8 -49.56 15.20 -55.65
N GLU A 9 -48.43 14.70 -55.13
CA GLU A 9 -47.03 14.87 -55.61
C GLU A 9 -46.15 14.85 -54.33
N GLU A 10 -44.90 14.42 -54.21
CA GLU A 10 -43.86 13.83 -55.05
C GLU A 10 -42.86 13.16 -54.06
N GLU A 11 -42.10 12.17 -54.52
CA GLU A 11 -41.04 11.52 -53.73
C GLU A 11 -39.77 12.38 -53.63
N GLU A 12 -39.14 12.42 -52.46
CA GLU A 12 -37.68 12.63 -52.31
C GLU A 12 -37.10 11.59 -51.33
N ASP A 13 -36.32 10.69 -51.90
CA ASP A 13 -35.34 9.79 -51.26
C ASP A 13 -34.20 10.64 -50.69
N ASP A 14 -33.81 10.44 -49.41
CA ASP A 14 -32.48 10.83 -48.92
C ASP A 14 -32.03 9.96 -47.72
N ASP A 15 -31.31 8.90 -48.08
CA ASP A 15 -30.09 8.34 -47.49
C ASP A 15 -29.92 8.26 -45.96
N ALA A 16 -29.89 7.02 -45.47
CA ALA A 16 -29.51 6.64 -44.12
C ALA A 16 -27.98 6.67 -43.94
N GLY A 17 -27.49 7.54 -43.05
CA GLY A 17 -26.09 7.61 -42.63
C GLY A 17 -25.92 7.39 -41.12
N ASP A 18 -25.75 6.13 -40.74
CA ASP A 18 -25.30 5.64 -39.42
C ASP A 18 -23.85 6.11 -39.16
N LYS A 19 -23.63 6.88 -38.08
CA LYS A 19 -22.31 7.30 -37.59
C LYS A 19 -22.31 7.37 -36.07
N ASP A 20 -22.13 6.22 -35.44
CA ASP A 20 -21.82 6.10 -34.02
C ASP A 20 -20.58 5.19 -33.86
N ASP A 21 -19.40 5.77 -33.65
CA ASP A 21 -18.20 5.03 -33.16
C ASP A 21 -17.14 5.91 -32.46
N ASP A 22 -17.13 7.24 -32.64
CA ASP A 22 -16.11 8.13 -32.04
C ASP A 22 -16.31 8.46 -30.53
N GLY A 23 -17.38 7.98 -29.90
CA GLY A 23 -17.70 8.29 -28.50
C GLY A 23 -16.83 7.54 -27.48
N VAL A 24 -16.44 6.31 -27.82
CA VAL A 24 -15.87 5.35 -26.87
C VAL A 24 -14.39 5.61 -26.60
N GLU A 25 -13.64 6.13 -27.58
CA GLU A 25 -12.23 6.46 -27.37
C GLU A 25 -12.03 7.69 -26.48
N ALA A 26 -12.97 8.65 -26.53
CA ALA A 26 -12.89 9.89 -25.77
C ALA A 26 -13.19 9.68 -24.27
N GLU A 27 -14.14 8.81 -23.94
CA GLU A 27 -14.49 8.47 -22.57
C GLU A 27 -13.41 7.62 -21.88
N VAL A 28 -12.81 6.66 -22.59
CA VAL A 28 -11.69 5.86 -22.08
C VAL A 28 -10.41 6.72 -21.94
N ALA A 29 -10.19 7.69 -22.83
CA ALA A 29 -9.09 8.66 -22.68
C ALA A 29 -9.32 9.65 -21.53
N ALA A 30 -10.57 10.00 -21.22
CA ALA A 30 -10.92 10.84 -20.08
C ALA A 30 -10.78 10.10 -18.73
N GLU A 31 -11.19 8.83 -18.67
CA GLU A 31 -10.97 7.99 -17.48
C GLU A 31 -9.48 7.77 -17.19
N ARG A 32 -8.66 7.48 -18.23
CA ARG A 32 -7.20 7.35 -18.08
C ARG A 32 -6.56 8.64 -17.56
N LYS A 33 -7.02 9.80 -18.02
CA LYS A 33 -6.53 11.11 -17.53
C LYS A 33 -6.99 11.41 -16.11
N PHE A 34 -8.13 10.90 -15.68
CA PHE A 34 -8.62 11.06 -14.31
C PHE A 34 -7.83 10.18 -13.33
N SER A 35 -7.53 8.93 -13.69
CA SER A 35 -6.67 8.06 -12.88
C SER A 35 -5.22 8.54 -12.80
N GLU A 36 -4.70 9.16 -13.87
CA GLU A 36 -3.33 9.70 -13.90
C GLU A 36 -3.20 11.06 -13.16
N ALA A 37 -4.30 11.79 -12.97
CA ALA A 37 -4.35 13.04 -12.22
C ALA A 37 -4.49 12.84 -10.70
N ILE A 38 -4.90 11.64 -10.25
CA ILE A 38 -4.74 11.21 -8.86
C ILE A 38 -3.31 10.71 -8.74
N GLY A 39 -2.35 11.64 -8.83
CA GLY A 39 -0.98 11.36 -8.46
C GLY A 39 -0.99 10.77 -7.04
N GLY A 40 -0.32 9.62 -6.88
CA GLY A 40 -0.23 8.91 -5.60
C GLY A 40 0.01 9.87 -4.45
N ASP A 41 -0.71 9.66 -3.36
CA ASP A 41 -0.56 10.47 -2.16
C ASP A 41 0.91 10.45 -1.73
N GLU A 42 1.58 11.61 -1.70
CA GLU A 42 3.01 11.73 -1.41
C GLU A 42 3.38 11.25 0.02
N GLY A 43 2.38 10.96 0.86
CA GLY A 43 2.51 10.34 2.18
C GLY A 43 2.15 8.85 2.23
N SER A 44 1.81 8.23 1.09
CA SER A 44 1.40 6.83 1.01
C SER A 44 2.61 5.91 0.85
N ASP A 45 3.01 5.28 1.96
CA ASP A 45 3.93 4.13 1.98
C ASP A 45 3.19 2.83 1.56
N SER A 46 2.40 2.91 0.50
CA SER A 46 1.71 1.74 -0.04
C SER A 46 2.72 0.88 -0.76
N SER A 47 2.89 -0.36 -0.29
CA SER A 47 3.73 -1.39 -0.92
C SER A 47 3.45 -1.62 -2.41
N GLU A 48 2.26 -1.21 -2.88
CA GLU A 48 1.82 -1.38 -4.27
C GLU A 48 2.24 -0.20 -5.17
N ASP A 49 2.57 0.95 -4.58
CA ASP A 49 2.86 2.21 -5.29
C ASP A 49 4.37 2.45 -5.46
N GLU A 50 5.21 1.95 -4.54
CA GLU A 50 6.66 2.21 -4.55
C GLU A 50 7.33 1.72 -5.84
N ARG A 51 6.81 0.65 -6.45
CA ARG A 51 7.08 0.30 -7.84
C ARG A 51 5.83 -0.29 -8.49
N PRO A 52 5.32 0.30 -9.58
CA PRO A 52 4.23 -0.32 -10.31
C PRO A 52 4.72 -1.68 -10.82
N SER A 53 4.01 -2.74 -10.43
CA SER A 53 4.27 -4.08 -10.95
C SER A 53 4.10 -4.03 -12.46
N ARG A 54 5.22 -4.07 -13.19
CA ARG A 54 5.21 -3.96 -14.65
C ARG A 54 4.47 -5.16 -15.24
N ASN A 55 4.78 -6.35 -14.75
CA ASN A 55 4.10 -7.57 -15.11
C ASN A 55 2.75 -7.75 -14.38
N THR A 56 1.71 -8.15 -15.11
CA THR A 56 0.31 -8.29 -14.64
C THR A 56 -0.11 -9.74 -14.35
N VAL A 57 0.79 -10.71 -14.50
CA VAL A 57 0.48 -12.15 -14.34
C VAL A 57 0.11 -12.56 -12.92
N GLY A 58 0.49 -11.79 -11.89
CA GLY A 58 0.19 -12.07 -10.49
C GLY A 58 0.96 -13.27 -9.92
N ASN A 59 0.40 -13.98 -8.93
CA ASN A 59 1.05 -15.12 -8.27
C ASN A 59 0.96 -16.43 -9.10
N VAL A 60 1.49 -16.38 -10.32
CA VAL A 60 1.55 -17.50 -11.25
C VAL A 60 2.96 -18.11 -11.23
N PRO A 61 3.10 -19.45 -11.23
CA PRO A 61 4.42 -20.07 -11.28
C PRO A 61 5.20 -19.69 -12.55
N LEU A 62 6.33 -19.00 -12.39
CA LEU A 62 7.26 -18.60 -13.47
C LEU A 62 7.78 -19.77 -14.33
N LYS A 63 7.62 -21.01 -13.86
CA LYS A 63 8.00 -22.21 -14.60
C LYS A 63 7.24 -22.35 -15.93
N TRP A 64 6.03 -21.82 -16.03
CA TRP A 64 5.23 -21.91 -17.27
C TRP A 64 5.80 -21.08 -18.41
N TYR A 65 6.47 -19.98 -18.08
CA TYR A 65 7.10 -19.15 -19.08
C TYR A 65 8.45 -19.67 -19.52
N LYS A 66 9.00 -20.77 -18.99
CA LYS A 66 10.38 -21.20 -19.26
C LYS A 66 10.72 -21.35 -20.74
N ASP A 67 9.79 -21.90 -21.51
CA ASP A 67 9.95 -22.19 -22.94
C ASP A 67 9.45 -21.05 -23.84
N GLU A 68 8.74 -20.06 -23.26
CA GLU A 68 8.24 -18.87 -23.95
C GLU A 68 9.33 -17.80 -24.12
N GLU A 69 9.19 -16.91 -25.10
CA GLU A 69 10.14 -15.80 -25.32
C GLU A 69 9.95 -14.62 -24.35
N HIS A 70 8.84 -14.59 -23.61
CA HIS A 70 8.44 -13.53 -22.67
C HIS A 70 8.06 -14.11 -21.29
N ILE A 71 8.04 -13.27 -20.24
CA ILE A 71 7.68 -13.65 -18.85
C ILE A 71 6.28 -13.14 -18.43
N GLY A 72 5.66 -12.32 -19.28
CA GLY A 72 4.30 -11.83 -19.08
C GLY A 72 4.00 -10.63 -19.95
N TYR A 73 3.01 -9.85 -19.52
CA TYR A 73 2.52 -8.68 -20.24
C TYR A 73 2.43 -7.47 -19.33
N ASP A 74 2.75 -6.31 -19.89
CA ASP A 74 2.55 -5.01 -19.26
C ASP A 74 1.06 -4.68 -19.12
N LEU A 75 0.72 -3.64 -18.33
CA LEU A 75 -0.64 -3.09 -18.22
C LEU A 75 -1.26 -2.72 -19.58
N GLU A 76 -0.43 -2.36 -20.56
CA GLU A 76 -0.84 -2.05 -21.93
C GLU A 76 -0.99 -3.30 -22.83
N GLY A 77 -0.71 -4.50 -22.30
CA GLY A 77 -0.73 -5.75 -23.07
C GLY A 77 0.51 -5.99 -23.93
N LYS A 78 1.60 -5.24 -23.71
CA LYS A 78 2.89 -5.46 -24.40
C LYS A 78 3.65 -6.61 -23.76
N GLN A 79 4.26 -7.46 -24.58
CA GLN A 79 5.05 -8.60 -24.10
C GLN A 79 6.34 -8.12 -23.41
N ILE A 80 6.61 -8.65 -22.21
CA ILE A 80 7.87 -8.42 -21.49
C ILE A 80 8.87 -9.47 -21.97
N ALA A 81 9.69 -9.10 -22.94
CA ALA A 81 10.72 -9.96 -23.50
C ALA A 81 11.74 -10.37 -22.43
N LYS A 82 12.17 -11.62 -22.48
CA LYS A 82 13.20 -12.13 -21.58
C LYS A 82 14.55 -11.48 -21.84
N SER A 83 15.25 -11.17 -20.78
CA SER A 83 16.66 -10.81 -20.83
C SER A 83 17.48 -12.04 -21.25
N GLU A 84 18.59 -11.80 -21.94
CA GLU A 84 19.54 -12.88 -22.22
C GLU A 84 20.05 -13.42 -20.89
N LYS A 85 19.85 -14.72 -20.65
CA LYS A 85 20.35 -15.38 -19.43
C LYS A 85 21.86 -15.16 -19.37
N ARG A 86 22.31 -14.35 -18.42
CA ARG A 86 23.74 -14.18 -18.18
C ARG A 86 24.33 -15.51 -17.75
N ASP A 87 25.42 -15.90 -18.38
CA ASP A 87 26.16 -17.07 -17.97
C ASP A 87 26.77 -16.85 -16.58
N GLU A 88 27.01 -17.94 -15.84
CA GLU A 88 27.63 -17.88 -14.51
C GLU A 88 29.01 -17.19 -14.56
N LEU A 89 29.71 -17.30 -15.69
CA LEU A 89 30.97 -16.62 -15.94
C LEU A 89 30.79 -15.10 -16.09
N ASP A 90 29.75 -14.66 -16.78
CA ASP A 90 29.45 -13.24 -16.94
C ASP A 90 29.03 -12.62 -15.61
N ALA A 91 28.23 -13.33 -14.82
CA ALA A 91 27.90 -12.92 -13.45
C ALA A 91 29.16 -12.81 -12.57
N PHE A 92 30.12 -13.72 -12.73
CA PHE A 92 31.39 -13.66 -12.02
C PHE A 92 32.24 -12.45 -12.43
N LEU A 93 32.36 -12.19 -13.74
CA LEU A 93 33.10 -11.04 -14.26
C LEU A 93 32.43 -9.71 -13.84
N ALA A 94 31.11 -9.64 -13.91
CA ALA A 94 30.37 -8.48 -13.43
C ALA A 94 30.64 -8.22 -11.95
N ARG A 95 30.74 -9.28 -11.13
CA ARG A 95 31.05 -9.17 -9.70
C ARG A 95 32.47 -8.66 -9.43
N THR A 96 33.45 -9.00 -10.26
CA THR A 96 34.83 -8.53 -10.10
C THR A 96 35.05 -7.13 -10.65
N ASP A 97 34.45 -6.81 -11.80
CA ASP A 97 34.74 -5.60 -12.56
C ASP A 97 33.84 -4.43 -12.15
N ASN A 98 32.57 -4.70 -11.81
CA ASN A 98 31.61 -3.68 -11.45
C ASN A 98 31.45 -3.56 -9.93
N LYS A 99 31.85 -2.40 -9.38
CA LYS A 99 31.55 -2.03 -7.99
C LYS A 99 30.05 -1.90 -7.71
N LYS A 100 29.18 -1.89 -8.71
CA LYS A 100 27.73 -1.82 -8.49
C LYS A 100 27.10 -3.21 -8.35
N GLU A 101 27.78 -4.28 -8.76
CA GLU A 101 27.19 -5.61 -8.79
C GLU A 101 26.85 -6.15 -7.40
N PHE A 102 27.66 -5.83 -6.39
CA PHE A 102 27.39 -6.28 -5.02
C PHE A 102 26.10 -5.71 -4.40
N ARG A 103 25.54 -4.67 -5.01
CA ARG A 103 24.28 -4.01 -4.61
C ARG A 103 23.16 -4.23 -5.63
N THR A 104 23.39 -5.06 -6.66
CA THR A 104 22.37 -5.41 -7.66
C THR A 104 21.62 -6.66 -7.19
N VAL A 105 20.30 -6.64 -7.31
CA VAL A 105 19.39 -7.77 -7.04
C VAL A 105 18.60 -8.04 -8.30
N HIS A 106 18.57 -9.30 -8.74
CA HIS A 106 17.79 -9.73 -9.87
C HIS A 106 16.34 -10.01 -9.43
N ASP A 107 15.38 -9.43 -10.14
CA ASP A 107 13.94 -9.66 -9.96
C ASP A 107 13.44 -10.65 -11.01
N ASP A 108 13.14 -11.88 -10.57
CA ASP A 108 12.64 -12.95 -11.43
C ASP A 108 11.26 -12.65 -12.05
N TYR A 109 10.48 -11.75 -11.44
CA TYR A 109 9.10 -11.47 -11.87
C TYR A 109 9.03 -10.53 -13.08
N ASN A 110 9.91 -9.52 -13.10
CA ASN A 110 10.03 -8.55 -14.19
C ASN A 110 11.26 -8.79 -15.08
N ASP A 111 12.15 -9.73 -14.71
CA ASP A 111 13.41 -10.05 -15.39
C ASP A 111 14.34 -8.83 -15.49
N GLU A 112 14.47 -8.11 -14.36
CA GLU A 112 15.22 -6.87 -14.26
C GLU A 112 16.29 -6.93 -13.16
N ASP A 113 17.43 -6.29 -13.43
CA ASP A 113 18.49 -6.09 -12.45
C ASP A 113 18.33 -4.76 -11.72
N ILE A 114 17.86 -4.83 -10.48
CA ILE A 114 17.62 -3.66 -9.65
C ILE A 114 18.87 -3.31 -8.88
N VAL A 115 19.40 -2.11 -9.09
CA VAL A 115 20.59 -1.63 -8.38
C VAL A 115 20.18 -0.80 -7.18
N LEU A 116 20.38 -1.35 -5.97
CA LEU A 116 20.01 -0.70 -4.71
C LEU A 116 20.82 0.58 -4.45
N THR A 117 20.20 1.60 -3.87
CA THR A 117 20.90 2.82 -3.46
C THR A 117 21.80 2.57 -2.25
N LYS A 118 22.70 3.53 -1.95
CA LYS A 118 23.59 3.40 -0.79
C LYS A 118 22.81 3.44 0.52
N GLU A 119 21.76 4.26 0.57
CA GLU A 119 20.92 4.45 1.75
C GLU A 119 20.12 3.18 2.06
N GLU A 120 19.48 2.59 1.05
CA GLU A 120 18.82 1.27 1.16
C GLU A 120 19.78 0.20 1.68
N MET A 121 20.99 0.13 1.12
CA MET A 121 22.01 -0.83 1.56
C MET A 121 22.48 -0.60 3.01
N GLU A 122 22.49 0.65 3.48
CA GLU A 122 22.79 0.95 4.87
C GLU A 122 21.67 0.52 5.80
N VAL A 123 20.41 0.76 5.42
CA VAL A 123 19.22 0.29 6.14
C VAL A 123 19.26 -1.23 6.31
N VAL A 124 19.48 -1.98 5.22
CA VAL A 124 19.61 -3.45 5.26
C VAL A 124 20.74 -3.91 6.19
N LYS A 125 21.90 -3.22 6.16
CA LYS A 125 23.02 -3.52 7.06
C LYS A 125 22.68 -3.25 8.52
N ARG A 126 21.95 -2.18 8.84
CA ARG A 126 21.52 -1.86 10.21
C ARG A 126 20.52 -2.90 10.72
N ILE A 127 19.53 -3.27 9.91
CA ILE A 127 18.55 -4.32 10.23
C ILE A 127 19.25 -5.64 10.53
N ARG A 128 20.20 -6.07 9.69
CA ARG A 128 20.96 -7.32 9.90
C ARG A 128 21.78 -7.30 11.20
N LYS A 129 22.21 -6.12 11.66
CA LYS A 129 22.92 -5.95 12.93
C LYS A 129 21.98 -5.82 14.14
N GLY A 130 20.67 -5.79 13.94
CA GLY A 130 19.68 -5.53 15.00
C GLY A 130 19.67 -4.07 15.46
N GLN A 131 20.12 -3.13 14.62
CA GLN A 131 20.06 -1.69 14.88
C GLN A 131 18.80 -1.09 14.25
N PHE A 132 18.45 0.14 14.64
CA PHE A 132 17.32 0.86 14.06
C PHE A 132 17.52 1.10 12.55
N PRO A 133 16.48 0.91 11.71
CA PRO A 133 16.55 1.15 10.27
C PRO A 133 16.90 2.60 9.95
N ASP A 134 16.28 3.55 10.66
CA ASP A 134 16.59 4.96 10.55
C ASP A 134 17.73 5.34 11.51
N ALA A 135 18.67 6.14 10.99
CA ALA A 135 19.81 6.65 11.75
C ALA A 135 19.42 7.82 12.68
N SER A 136 18.28 8.47 12.43
CA SER A 136 17.82 9.62 13.21
C SER A 136 17.21 9.24 14.56
N VAL A 137 16.79 7.98 14.73
CA VAL A 137 16.09 7.50 15.93
C VAL A 137 17.06 7.33 17.07
N ASP A 138 16.81 8.04 18.18
CA ASP A 138 17.53 7.84 19.43
C ASP A 138 17.06 6.55 20.13
N PRO A 139 17.97 5.59 20.41
CA PRO A 139 17.63 4.38 21.17
C PRO A 139 17.21 4.64 22.62
N HIS A 140 17.63 5.75 23.23
CA HIS A 140 17.41 6.05 24.64
C HIS A 140 16.86 7.47 24.83
N PRO A 141 15.64 7.75 24.33
CA PRO A 141 15.04 9.06 24.52
C PRO A 141 14.75 9.30 25.99
N ASP A 142 14.88 10.56 26.43
CA ASP A 142 14.49 10.96 27.77
C ASP A 142 12.99 10.70 28.00
N TYR A 143 12.65 10.24 29.21
CA TYR A 143 11.26 9.99 29.56
C TYR A 143 10.47 11.31 29.59
N VAL A 144 9.54 11.45 28.64
CA VAL A 144 8.64 12.61 28.58
C VAL A 144 7.33 12.26 29.28
N GLU A 145 7.09 12.92 30.41
CA GLU A 145 5.79 12.94 31.08
C GLU A 145 4.80 13.77 30.23
N TRP A 146 4.24 13.16 29.19
CA TRP A 146 3.25 13.80 28.33
C TRP A 146 1.93 14.10 29.07
N MET A 147 1.63 13.34 30.12
CA MET A 147 0.50 13.57 31.01
C MET A 147 1.01 13.82 32.43
N LYS A 148 1.13 15.10 32.79
CA LYS A 148 1.34 15.51 34.19
C LYS A 148 -0.01 15.77 34.84
N TRP A 149 -0.31 14.98 35.86
CA TRP A 149 -1.51 15.06 36.67
C TRP A 149 -1.25 16.12 37.78
N ASP A 150 -1.01 17.40 37.39
CA ASP A 150 -0.55 18.46 38.29
C ASP A 150 -1.68 19.26 38.99
N ASP A 151 -2.89 19.30 38.44
CA ASP A 151 -3.99 20.17 38.92
C ASP A 151 -5.20 19.41 39.49
N HIS A 152 -4.97 18.45 40.39
CA HIS A 152 -6.06 17.57 40.86
C HIS A 152 -6.71 18.08 42.12
N ILE A 153 -7.72 18.93 41.87
CA ILE A 153 -8.68 19.40 42.86
C ILE A 153 -9.54 18.23 43.39
N HIS A 154 -9.80 17.21 42.57
CA HIS A 154 -10.65 16.08 42.89
C HIS A 154 -9.87 14.77 43.01
N PRO A 155 -10.29 13.85 43.92
CA PRO A 155 -9.71 12.52 43.98
C PRO A 155 -10.03 11.74 42.70
N LEU A 156 -9.17 10.76 42.38
CA LEU A 156 -9.39 9.83 41.27
C LEU A 156 -10.73 9.07 41.38
N SER A 157 -11.25 8.90 42.59
CA SER A 157 -12.53 8.25 42.85
C SER A 157 -13.35 9.03 43.87
N ALA A 158 -14.63 9.24 43.56
CA ALA A 158 -15.63 9.83 44.45
C ALA A 158 -16.46 8.77 45.21
N ALA A 159 -15.87 7.61 45.49
CA ALA A 159 -16.56 6.54 46.24
C ALA A 159 -17.00 7.05 47.63
N PRO A 160 -18.26 6.85 48.04
CA PRO A 160 -18.76 7.36 49.31
C PRO A 160 -18.04 6.70 50.49
N GLU A 161 -17.67 7.51 51.49
CA GLU A 161 -16.97 6.98 52.65
C GLU A 161 -17.86 6.05 53.49
N PRO A 162 -17.37 4.85 53.84
CA PRO A 162 -18.17 3.91 54.60
C PRO A 162 -18.27 4.33 56.08
N LYS A 163 -19.46 4.17 56.68
CA LYS A 163 -19.78 4.59 58.06
C LYS A 163 -18.80 4.09 59.14
N ARG A 164 -18.14 2.94 58.90
CA ARG A 164 -17.12 2.36 59.79
C ARG A 164 -15.89 3.25 60.00
N ARG A 165 -15.64 4.26 59.15
CA ARG A 165 -14.57 5.25 59.34
C ARG A 165 -14.90 6.26 60.44
N PHE A 166 -16.19 6.48 60.72
CA PHE A 166 -16.66 7.49 61.67
C PHE A 166 -17.19 6.92 62.99
N ILE A 167 -17.54 5.63 63.03
CA ILE A 167 -18.02 4.93 64.23
C ILE A 167 -16.86 4.13 64.85
N PRO A 168 -16.81 3.94 66.18
CA PRO A 168 -15.88 3.02 66.82
C PRO A 168 -15.80 1.64 66.14
N SER A 169 -14.61 1.05 66.16
CA SER A 169 -14.33 -0.18 65.43
C SER A 169 -15.14 -1.37 65.97
N LYS A 170 -16.04 -1.90 65.14
CA LYS A 170 -16.78 -3.14 65.45
C LYS A 170 -15.85 -4.35 65.61
N TRP A 171 -14.69 -4.33 64.94
CA TRP A 171 -13.70 -5.40 65.05
C TRP A 171 -12.98 -5.39 66.40
N GLU A 172 -12.67 -4.19 66.92
CA GLU A 172 -12.12 -4.05 68.26
C GLU A 172 -13.12 -4.48 69.32
N ALA A 173 -14.38 -4.04 69.19
CA ALA A 173 -15.44 -4.48 70.09
C ALA A 173 -15.57 -6.01 70.11
N LYS A 174 -15.49 -6.68 68.95
CA LYS A 174 -15.51 -8.15 68.86
C LYS A 174 -14.29 -8.80 69.56
N LYS A 175 -13.09 -8.21 69.44
CA LYS A 175 -11.90 -8.71 70.13
C LYS A 175 -12.00 -8.54 71.64
N VAL A 176 -12.50 -7.41 72.13
CA VAL A 176 -12.73 -7.16 73.55
C VAL A 176 -13.74 -8.17 74.11
N VAL A 177 -14.86 -8.40 73.41
CA VAL A 177 -15.84 -9.43 73.80
C VAL A 177 -15.20 -10.82 73.86
N LYS A 178 -14.29 -11.15 72.93
CA LYS A 178 -13.56 -12.44 72.94
C LYS A 178 -12.56 -12.55 74.11
N LEU A 179 -12.00 -11.45 74.60
CA LEU A 179 -11.09 -11.46 75.75
C LEU A 179 -11.83 -11.52 77.09
N ILE A 180 -13.03 -10.93 77.14
CA ILE A 180 -13.87 -10.91 78.34
C ILE A 180 -14.57 -12.25 78.58
N ARG A 181 -14.89 -12.98 77.50
CA ARG A 181 -15.57 -14.27 77.56
C ARG A 181 -14.60 -15.43 77.56
#